data_AF-A0A855KNN5-F1
#
_entry.id   AF-A0A855KNN5-F1
#
_cell.length_a   1.000
_cell.length_b   1.000
_cell.length_c   1.000
_cell.angle_alpha   90.00
_cell.angle_beta   90.00
_cell.angle_gamma   90.00
#
_symmetry.space_group_name_H-M   'P 1'
#
loop_
_entity.id
_entity.type
_entity.pdbx_description
1 polymer ?
#
loop_
_entity_poly.entity_id
_entity_poly.type
_entity_poly.pdbx_seq_one_letter_code
_entity_poly.pdbx_strand_id
1 'polypeptide(L)'
;MNIDFLYSAILSSSFGLSIGSIWQHLSVEISHLKISDEERAEIFFELLRRLMLEGHLKLASDGNYLSGSIDEQISIIALAWPVHPEEDELDGFGFWFLTTVPVGVVWFTSAGQEIWT
;
A
#
# COMPACT_ATOMS: atom_id res chain seq x y z
N MET A 1 -1.36 19.87 -0.26
CA MET A 1 -1.23 18.69 0.63
C MET A 1 0.21 18.63 1.11
N ASN A 2 0.45 18.54 2.41
CA ASN A 2 1.81 18.31 2.92
C ASN A 2 2.08 16.82 2.83
N ILE A 3 2.93 16.40 1.89
CA ILE A 3 3.22 14.99 1.64
C ILE A 3 3.92 14.32 2.82
N ASP A 4 4.71 15.06 3.60
CA ASP A 4 5.37 14.53 4.80
C ASP A 4 4.37 14.29 5.93
N PHE A 5 3.36 15.15 6.04
CA PHE A 5 2.27 14.95 6.98
C PHE A 5 1.44 13.71 6.61
N LEU A 6 1.03 13.61 5.34
CA LEU A 6 0.30 12.45 4.84
C LEU A 6 1.10 11.16 5.09
N TYR A 7 2.37 11.16 4.71
CA TYR A 7 3.27 10.03 4.93
C TYR A 7 3.33 9.61 6.40
N SER A 8 3.57 10.56 7.30
CA SER A 8 3.65 10.28 8.74
C SER A 8 2.33 9.76 9.30
N ALA A 9 1.20 10.29 8.85
CA ALA A 9 -0.13 9.85 9.24
C ALA A 9 -0.40 8.40 8.78
N ILE A 10 -0.04 8.05 7.54
CA ILE A 10 -0.23 6.68 7.05
C ILE A 10 0.73 5.71 7.70
N LEU A 11 2.01 6.05 7.85
CA LEU A 11 2.97 5.22 8.58
C LEU A 11 2.47 4.93 10.00
N SER A 12 2.03 5.95 10.74
CA SER A 12 1.55 5.76 12.11
C SER A 12 0.26 4.96 12.20
N SER A 13 -0.68 5.14 11.27
CA SER A 13 -2.00 4.53 11.36
C SER A 13 -2.02 3.10 10.81
N SER A 14 -1.18 2.78 9.82
CA SER A 14 -1.18 1.48 9.13
C SER A 14 -0.08 0.51 9.58
N PHE A 15 0.84 0.93 10.46
CA PHE A 15 1.94 0.10 10.93
C PHE A 15 1.47 -1.26 11.46
N GLY A 16 2.04 -2.34 10.95
CA GLY A 16 1.70 -3.70 11.34
C GLY A 16 0.40 -4.25 10.74
N LEU A 17 -0.23 -3.50 9.83
CA LEU A 17 -1.45 -3.92 9.12
C LEU A 17 -1.16 -4.26 7.64
N SER A 18 -2.12 -4.92 6.99
CA SER A 18 -1.99 -5.37 5.61
C SER A 18 -1.84 -4.21 4.61
N ILE A 19 -1.36 -4.52 3.40
CA ILE A 19 -1.27 -3.57 2.29
C ILE A 19 -2.62 -2.91 1.97
N GLY A 20 -3.72 -3.66 2.10
CA GLY A 20 -5.07 -3.11 1.97
C GLY A 20 -5.41 -2.07 3.03
N SER A 21 -4.91 -2.23 4.25
CA SER A 21 -5.11 -1.24 5.32
C SER A 21 -4.38 0.07 5.04
N ILE A 22 -3.18 0.01 4.43
CA ILE A 22 -2.46 1.20 3.94
C ILE A 22 -3.35 1.98 2.94
N TRP A 23 -3.94 1.27 1.97
CA TRP A 23 -4.86 1.87 1.01
C TRP A 23 -6.10 2.49 1.66
N GLN A 24 -6.73 1.79 2.61
CA GLN A 24 -7.91 2.30 3.31
C GLN A 24 -7.59 3.56 4.11
N HIS A 25 -6.48 3.55 4.85
CA HIS A 25 -6.07 4.70 5.65
C HIS A 25 -5.70 5.89 4.79
N LEU A 26 -5.00 5.66 3.67
CA LEU A 26 -4.76 6.68 2.65
C LEU A 26 -6.07 7.27 2.13
N SER A 27 -7.01 6.41 1.75
CA SER A 27 -8.31 6.81 1.20
C SER A 27 -9.11 7.67 2.18
N VAL A 28 -9.09 7.33 3.47
CA VAL A 28 -9.72 8.14 4.53
C VAL A 28 -9.03 9.49 4.66
N GLU A 29 -7.70 9.51 4.75
CA GLU A 29 -6.92 10.73 4.95
C GLU A 29 -7.11 11.73 3.82
N ILE A 30 -7.22 11.25 2.57
CA ILE A 30 -7.39 12.11 1.39
C ILE A 30 -8.83 12.22 0.89
N SER A 31 -9.82 11.65 1.61
CA SER A 31 -11.25 11.65 1.21
C SER A 31 -11.85 13.04 0.97
N HIS A 32 -11.25 14.08 1.54
CA HIS A 32 -11.65 15.47 1.36
C HIS A 32 -11.13 16.09 0.06
N LEU A 33 -10.19 15.42 -0.63
CA LEU A 33 -9.66 15.84 -1.93
C LEU A 33 -10.57 15.33 -3.05
N LYS A 34 -10.84 16.17 -4.04
CA LYS A 34 -11.55 15.77 -5.25
C LYS A 34 -10.55 15.28 -6.29
N ILE A 35 -10.07 14.05 -6.12
CA ILE A 35 -9.11 13.39 -7.01
C ILE A 35 -9.73 12.12 -7.62
N SER A 36 -9.20 11.68 -8.75
CA SER A 36 -9.60 10.42 -9.37
C SER A 36 -9.00 9.20 -8.67
N ASP A 37 -9.50 8.02 -9.02
CA ASP A 37 -8.93 6.75 -8.53
C ASP A 37 -7.51 6.52 -9.03
N GLU A 38 -7.20 6.97 -10.25
CA GLU A 38 -5.86 6.93 -10.81
C GLU A 38 -4.91 7.84 -10.02
N GLU A 39 -5.31 9.08 -9.74
CA GLU A 39 -4.51 10.00 -8.91
C GLU A 39 -4.30 9.43 -7.49
N ARG A 40 -5.33 8.80 -6.91
CA ARG A 40 -5.22 8.12 -5.62
C ARG A 40 -4.25 6.93 -5.68
N ALA A 41 -4.30 6.13 -6.74
CA ALA A 41 -3.37 5.03 -6.96
C ALA A 41 -1.91 5.50 -7.10
N GLU A 42 -1.69 6.60 -7.82
CA GLU A 42 -0.36 7.22 -7.93
C GLU A 42 0.19 7.64 -6.57
N ILE A 43 -0.64 8.28 -5.73
CA ILE A 43 -0.26 8.65 -4.37
C ILE A 43 0.05 7.41 -3.53
N PHE A 44 -0.75 6.35 -3.67
CA PHE A 44 -0.53 5.08 -2.99
C PHE A 44 0.82 4.44 -3.35
N PHE A 45 1.15 4.38 -4.64
CA PHE A 45 2.43 3.82 -5.09
C PHE A 45 3.62 4.64 -4.63
N GLU A 46 3.52 5.97 -4.62
CA GLU A 46 4.59 6.83 -4.11
C GLU A 46 4.78 6.68 -2.59
N LEU A 47 3.68 6.59 -1.85
CA LEU A 47 3.73 6.30 -0.41
C LEU A 47 4.42 4.95 -0.15
N LEU A 48 4.03 3.91 -0.88
CA LEU A 48 4.59 2.57 -0.74
C LEU A 48 6.08 2.55 -1.08
N ARG A 49 6.48 3.24 -2.16
CA ARG A 49 7.89 3.43 -2.54
C ARG A 49 8.67 4.07 -1.40
N ARG A 50 8.16 5.14 -0.80
CA ARG A 50 8.82 5.83 0.31
C ARG A 50 8.96 4.94 1.55
N LEU A 51 7.92 4.20 1.92
CA LEU A 51 7.96 3.25 3.05
C LEU A 51 9.04 2.17 2.84
N MET A 52 9.20 1.68 1.61
CA MET A 52 10.25 0.72 1.25
C MET A 52 11.65 1.36 1.26
N LEU A 53 11.80 2.57 0.70
CA LEU A 53 13.08 3.29 0.66
C LEU A 53 13.60 3.64 2.06
N GLU A 54 12.72 4.03 2.96
CA GLU A 54 13.07 4.34 4.36
C GLU A 54 13.21 3.08 5.23
N GLY A 55 12.90 1.90 4.68
CA GLY A 55 13.12 0.61 5.36
C GLY A 55 12.05 0.24 6.38
N HIS A 56 10.88 0.90 6.38
CA HIS A 56 9.78 0.58 7.29
C HIS A 56 9.08 -0.73 6.94
N LEU A 57 9.07 -1.10 5.65
CA LEU A 57 8.51 -2.37 5.20
C LEU A 57 9.24 -2.92 3.97
N LYS A 58 8.98 -4.21 3.70
CA LYS A 58 9.30 -4.88 2.43
C LYS A 58 8.06 -5.56 1.87
N LEU A 59 8.08 -5.82 0.57
CA LEU A 59 7.06 -6.63 -0.09
C LEU A 59 7.46 -8.11 -0.04
N ALA A 60 6.47 -8.97 0.13
CA ALA A 60 6.65 -10.42 0.17
C ALA A 60 5.52 -11.13 -0.58
N SER A 61 5.82 -12.33 -1.08
CA SER A 61 4.86 -13.24 -1.68
C SER A 61 5.24 -14.68 -1.31
N ASP A 62 4.24 -15.52 -1.00
CA ASP A 62 4.43 -16.91 -0.58
C ASP A 62 5.49 -17.10 0.53
N GLY A 63 5.47 -16.22 1.54
CA GLY A 63 6.37 -16.27 2.69
C GLY A 63 7.82 -15.87 2.39
N ASN A 64 8.10 -15.34 1.20
CA ASN A 64 9.44 -14.92 0.79
C ASN A 64 9.44 -13.43 0.42
N TYR A 65 10.52 -12.73 0.77
CA TYR A 65 10.71 -11.36 0.30
C TYR A 65 10.84 -11.33 -1.22
N LEU A 66 10.25 -10.30 -1.82
CA LEU A 66 10.48 -10.01 -3.22
C LEU A 66 11.91 -9.53 -3.44
N SER A 67 12.48 -9.93 -4.57
CA SER A 67 13.80 -9.50 -5.04
C SER A 67 13.66 -8.44 -6.15
N GLY A 68 14.76 -7.75 -6.45
CA GLY A 68 14.79 -6.68 -7.46
C GLY A 68 14.67 -5.29 -6.83
N SER A 69 14.70 -4.27 -7.68
CA SER A 69 14.53 -2.88 -7.30
C SER A 69 13.12 -2.60 -6.77
N ILE A 70 12.97 -1.53 -5.99
CA ILE A 70 11.67 -1.11 -5.44
C ILE A 70 10.68 -0.85 -6.58
N ASP A 71 11.12 -0.23 -7.68
CA ASP A 71 10.25 0.05 -8.82
C ASP A 71 9.80 -1.22 -9.56
N GLU A 72 10.66 -2.23 -9.69
CA GLU A 72 10.28 -3.54 -10.23
C GLU A 72 9.21 -4.21 -9.34
N GLN A 73 9.37 -4.15 -8.02
CA GLN A 73 8.41 -4.73 -7.09
C GLN A 73 7.07 -4.01 -7.11
N ILE A 74 7.07 -2.67 -7.14
CA ILE A 74 5.83 -1.87 -7.25
C ILE A 74 5.13 -2.13 -8.59
N SER A 75 5.90 -2.32 -9.66
CA SER A 75 5.35 -2.63 -10.99
C SER A 75 4.54 -3.93 -11.00
N ILE A 76 4.84 -4.90 -10.14
CA ILE A 76 4.03 -6.13 -9.99
C ILE A 76 2.60 -5.77 -9.56
N ILE A 77 2.47 -4.84 -8.60
CA ILE A 77 1.17 -4.38 -8.09
C ILE A 77 0.46 -3.56 -9.16
N ALA A 78 1.18 -2.65 -9.82
CA ALA A 78 0.61 -1.79 -10.87
C ALA A 78 0.10 -2.58 -12.08
N LEU A 79 0.79 -3.65 -12.49
CA LEU A 79 0.35 -4.52 -13.58
C LEU A 79 -0.86 -5.37 -13.21
N ALA A 80 -1.05 -5.68 -11.92
CA ALA A 80 -2.20 -6.41 -11.41
C ALA A 80 -3.38 -5.50 -11.00
N TRP A 81 -3.19 -4.18 -11.08
CA TRP A 81 -4.15 -3.20 -10.59
C TRP A 81 -5.50 -3.33 -11.33
N PRO A 82 -6.64 -3.24 -10.62
CA PRO A 82 -7.94 -3.41 -11.27
C PRO A 82 -8.22 -2.23 -12.22
N VAL A 83 -8.66 -2.54 -13.44
CA VAL A 83 -8.95 -1.54 -14.49
C VAL A 83 -10.24 -0.77 -14.18
N HIS A 84 -11.22 -1.41 -13.52
CA HIS A 84 -12.47 -0.82 -13.04
C HIS A 84 -12.98 -1.62 -11.83
N PRO A 85 -12.66 -1.24 -10.58
CA PRO A 85 -13.30 -1.86 -9.43
C PRO A 85 -14.76 -1.39 -9.40
N GLU A 86 -15.71 -2.28 -9.65
CA GLU A 86 -17.13 -1.95 -9.50
C GLU A 86 -17.38 -1.58 -8.02
N GLU A 87 -17.89 -0.37 -7.77
CA GLU A 87 -18.11 0.20 -6.43
C GLU A 87 -19.34 -0.37 -5.70
N ASP A 88 -19.94 -1.45 -6.20
CA ASP A 88 -21.14 -2.04 -5.58
C ASP A 88 -20.74 -2.93 -4.39
N GLU A 89 -20.52 -2.23 -3.27
CA GLU A 89 -20.54 -2.59 -1.84
C GLU A 89 -19.68 -3.76 -1.32
N LEU A 90 -19.17 -4.65 -2.17
CA LEU A 90 -18.27 -5.74 -1.77
C LEU A 90 -17.10 -6.00 -2.74
N ASP A 91 -17.10 -5.43 -3.95
CA ASP A 91 -16.16 -5.78 -5.03
C ASP A 91 -15.14 -4.68 -5.40
N GLY A 92 -15.06 -3.61 -4.59
CA GLY A 92 -14.12 -2.51 -4.79
C GLY A 92 -12.66 -2.84 -4.47
N PHE A 93 -11.79 -1.82 -4.48
CA PHE A 93 -10.36 -1.95 -4.13
C PHE A 93 -10.11 -2.70 -2.81
N GLY A 94 -10.99 -2.53 -1.82
CA GLY A 94 -10.86 -3.21 -0.53
C GLY A 94 -10.86 -4.73 -0.62
N PHE A 95 -11.71 -5.31 -1.49
CA PHE A 95 -11.76 -6.76 -1.69
C PHE A 95 -10.61 -7.25 -2.56
N TRP A 96 -10.21 -6.47 -3.58
CA TRP A 96 -9.02 -6.76 -4.38
C TRP A 96 -7.75 -6.90 -3.51
N PHE A 97 -7.55 -6.00 -2.55
CA PHE A 97 -6.44 -6.10 -1.59
C PHE A 97 -6.54 -7.29 -0.63
N LEU A 98 -7.73 -7.85 -0.43
CA LEU A 98 -7.93 -9.02 0.42
C LEU A 98 -7.70 -10.33 -0.32
N THR A 99 -8.10 -10.42 -1.60
CA THR A 99 -8.17 -11.70 -2.32
C THR A 99 -7.22 -11.82 -3.50
N THR A 100 -6.79 -10.69 -4.08
CA THR A 100 -6.24 -10.68 -5.45
C THR A 100 -4.88 -10.00 -5.54
N VAL A 101 -4.56 -9.07 -4.64
CA VAL A 101 -3.24 -8.41 -4.62
C VAL A 101 -2.12 -9.47 -4.58
N PRO A 102 -1.13 -9.40 -5.48
CA PRO A 102 -0.12 -10.47 -5.62
C PRO A 102 0.93 -10.49 -4.51
N VAL A 103 0.89 -9.52 -3.58
CA VAL A 103 1.92 -9.25 -2.60
C VAL A 103 1.32 -8.85 -1.25
N GLY A 104 1.98 -9.27 -0.17
CA GLY A 104 1.79 -8.74 1.17
C GLY A 104 2.90 -7.76 1.55
N VAL A 105 2.77 -7.15 2.73
CA VAL A 105 3.80 -6.31 3.35
C VAL A 105 4.37 -7.00 4.58
N VAL A 106 5.65 -6.76 4.84
CA VAL A 106 6.32 -7.16 6.07
C VAL A 106 6.91 -5.91 6.70
N TRP A 107 6.40 -5.52 7.86
CA TRP A 107 6.84 -4.32 8.58
C TRP A 107 8.04 -4.63 9.47
N PHE A 108 8.88 -3.62 9.67
CA PHE A 108 10.00 -3.68 10.59
C PHE A 108 9.78 -2.71 11.76
N THR A 109 9.84 -3.24 12.98
CA THR A 109 9.90 -2.38 14.18
C THR A 109 11.26 -1.68 14.28
N SER A 110 11.36 -0.67 15.14
CA SER A 110 12.64 -0.01 15.46
C SER A 110 13.69 -0.97 16.05
N ALA A 111 13.27 -2.12 16.60
CA ALA A 111 14.14 -3.17 17.09
C ALA A 111 14.52 -4.20 15.99
N GLY A 112 14.04 -4.04 14.76
CA GLY A 112 14.29 -4.94 13.63
C GLY A 112 13.40 -6.20 13.61
N GLN A 113 12.42 -6.30 14.50
CA GLN A 113 11.44 -7.39 14.47
C GLN A 113 10.50 -7.25 13.27
N GLU A 114 10.22 -8.37 12.61
CA GLU A 114 9.31 -8.49 11.48
C GLU A 114 7.86 -8.68 11.93
N ILE A 115 6.94 -8.00 11.24
CA ILE A 115 5.49 -8.19 11.37
C ILE A 115 4.95 -8.55 9.99
N TRP A 116 4.57 -9.82 9.82
CA TRP A 116 4.01 -10.37 8.60
C TRP A 116 2.48 -10.22 8.60
N THR A 117 1.90 -9.83 7.47
CA THR A 117 0.47 -9.52 7.32
C THR A 117 -0.16 -10.27 6.17
#